data_AF-A0A1I6TB66-F1
#
_entry.id   AF-A0A1I6TB66-F1
#
_cell.length_a   1.000
_cell.length_b   1.000
_cell.length_c   1.000
_cell.angle_alpha   90.00
_cell.angle_beta   90.00
_cell.angle_gamma   90.00
#
_symmetry.space_group_name_H-M   'P 1'
#
loop_
_entity.id
_entity.type
_entity.pdbx_description
1 polymer ?
#
loop_
_entity_poly.entity_id
_entity_poly.type
_entity_poly.pdbx_seq_one_letter_code
_entity_poly.pdbx_strand_id
1 'polypeptide(L)'
;MKEQYNLSLNGSGNSSGGTYKNVKIRGEGTILDDIDCDAFKTYGASEVQGNVKAHMVTVFGETKIRGDLHSENVKVNGNLEVSGPAEVKRTKVRGMFDIGENFTGEEIDITGGINVKGNLEAEDFTLNGGFTITDMLNAGNINIILRYEHSNVKEIGGEKITVQKKSSFFPFSKHGGYLHANIIEGDEIYLEYTKADVVRGNNVTIGPECEIGVVEYHESYKNADQSIVKEYKQI
;
A
#
# COMPACT_ATOMS: atom_id res chain seq x y z
N MET A 1 -23.37 15.10 26.66
CA MET A 1 -22.20 14.28 26.27
C MET A 1 -22.40 12.90 26.86
N LYS A 2 -22.49 11.85 26.04
CA LYS A 2 -22.49 10.47 26.56
C LYS A 2 -21.08 10.18 27.07
N GLU A 3 -20.93 9.70 28.30
CA GLU A 3 -19.67 9.15 28.78
C GLU A 3 -19.28 7.97 27.88
N GLN A 4 -18.24 8.14 27.07
CA GLN A 4 -17.67 7.03 26.31
C GLN A 4 -16.65 6.31 27.20
N TYR A 5 -16.92 5.04 27.48
CA TYR A 5 -16.06 4.19 28.30
C TYR A 5 -14.81 3.77 27.54
N ASN A 6 -13.74 3.42 28.26
CA ASN A 6 -12.55 2.81 27.68
C ASN A 6 -12.63 1.29 27.80
N LEU A 7 -12.18 0.57 26.78
CA LEU A 7 -11.95 -0.87 26.81
C LEU A 7 -10.46 -1.13 26.98
N SER A 8 -10.07 -1.93 27.97
CA SER A 8 -8.70 -2.41 28.13
C SER A 8 -8.67 -3.92 28.29
N LEU A 9 -8.01 -4.62 27.37
CA LEU A 9 -7.68 -6.04 27.49
C LEU A 9 -6.20 -6.17 27.80
N ASN A 10 -5.84 -6.89 28.87
CA ASN A 10 -4.46 -7.16 29.25
C ASN A 10 -4.28 -8.66 29.48
N GLY A 11 -3.22 -9.27 28.93
CA GLY A 11 -3.06 -10.72 28.90
C GLY A 11 -3.80 -11.32 27.71
N SER A 12 -4.53 -12.40 27.92
CA SER A 12 -5.43 -12.98 26.91
C SER A 12 -6.88 -12.70 27.31
N GLY A 13 -7.71 -12.18 26.40
CA GLY A 13 -9.10 -11.85 26.72
C GLY A 13 -9.97 -11.57 25.51
N ASN A 14 -11.29 -11.53 25.74
CA ASN A 14 -12.27 -11.27 24.69
C ASN A 14 -13.19 -10.10 25.09
N SER A 15 -13.74 -9.40 24.11
CA SER A 15 -14.77 -8.37 24.28
C SER A 15 -15.89 -8.57 23.27
N SER A 16 -17.11 -8.15 23.62
CA SER A 16 -18.28 -8.24 22.75
C SER A 16 -18.33 -7.18 21.64
N GLY A 17 -17.40 -6.23 21.58
CA GLY A 17 -17.49 -5.08 20.67
C GLY A 17 -18.39 -3.96 21.22
N GLY A 18 -18.53 -2.88 20.46
CA GLY A 18 -19.34 -1.71 20.78
C GLY A 18 -18.63 -0.36 20.63
N THR A 19 -19.25 0.69 21.18
CA THR A 19 -18.73 2.06 21.09
C THR A 19 -17.90 2.43 22.32
N TYR A 20 -16.66 2.88 22.09
CA TYR A 20 -15.72 3.24 23.14
C TYR A 20 -15.02 4.55 22.83
N LYS A 21 -14.44 5.20 23.85
CA LYS A 21 -13.50 6.29 23.60
C LYS A 21 -12.16 5.73 23.13
N ASN A 22 -11.57 4.86 23.95
CA ASN A 22 -10.31 4.20 23.64
C ASN A 22 -10.45 2.69 23.82
N VAL A 23 -10.00 1.93 22.82
CA VAL A 23 -9.79 0.49 22.90
C VAL A 23 -8.29 0.24 23.00
N LYS A 24 -7.85 -0.47 24.04
CA LYS A 24 -6.45 -0.84 24.25
C LYS A 24 -6.29 -2.33 24.51
N ILE A 25 -5.59 -3.01 23.64
CA ILE A 25 -5.24 -4.44 23.78
C ILE A 25 -3.74 -4.55 24.06
N ARG A 26 -3.37 -5.29 25.11
CA ARG A 26 -2.00 -5.66 25.44
C ARG A 26 -1.92 -7.17 25.67
N GLY A 27 -1.19 -7.88 24.82
CA GLY A 27 -1.18 -9.35 24.78
C GLY A 27 -2.04 -9.85 23.63
N GLU A 28 -2.97 -10.76 23.92
CA GLU A 28 -3.86 -11.37 22.94
C GLU A 28 -5.31 -10.93 23.20
N GLY A 29 -5.97 -10.39 22.19
CA GLY A 29 -7.34 -9.89 22.35
C GLY A 29 -8.25 -10.21 21.17
N THR A 30 -9.41 -10.80 21.43
CA THR A 30 -10.46 -10.95 20.41
C THR A 30 -11.64 -10.03 20.70
N ILE A 31 -12.11 -9.31 19.69
CA ILE A 31 -13.37 -8.57 19.75
C ILE A 31 -14.35 -9.26 18.81
N LEU A 32 -15.49 -9.67 19.36
CA LEU A 32 -16.44 -10.57 18.69
C LEU A 32 -17.41 -9.86 17.72
N ASP A 33 -17.41 -8.52 17.74
CA ASP A 33 -18.34 -7.68 16.97
C ASP A 33 -17.64 -6.36 16.58
N ASP A 34 -18.39 -5.46 15.96
CA ASP A 34 -17.93 -4.16 15.49
C ASP A 34 -17.36 -3.27 16.60
N ILE A 35 -16.42 -2.39 16.22
CA ILE A 35 -15.87 -1.34 17.06
C ILE A 35 -16.08 0.03 16.42
N ASP A 36 -16.62 0.95 17.21
CA ASP A 36 -16.64 2.39 16.92
C ASP A 36 -15.89 3.13 18.05
N CYS A 37 -14.75 3.75 17.76
CA CYS A 37 -13.99 4.45 18.80
C CYS A 37 -13.12 5.62 18.33
N ASP A 38 -12.70 6.50 19.25
CA ASP A 38 -11.73 7.54 18.89
C ASP A 38 -10.35 6.92 18.62
N ALA A 39 -9.92 5.96 19.46
CA ALA A 39 -8.60 5.34 19.32
C ALA A 39 -8.62 3.83 19.58
N PHE A 40 -8.19 3.06 18.59
CA PHE A 40 -7.92 1.63 18.69
C PHE A 40 -6.40 1.39 18.75
N LYS A 41 -5.91 0.83 19.85
CA LYS A 41 -4.48 0.57 20.06
C LYS A 41 -4.24 -0.86 20.49
N THR A 42 -3.34 -1.53 19.80
CA THR A 42 -2.98 -2.91 20.10
C THR A 42 -1.47 -3.08 20.20
N TYR A 43 -1.07 -3.85 21.20
CA TYR A 43 0.31 -4.19 21.55
C TYR A 43 0.38 -5.70 21.78
N GLY A 44 0.70 -6.46 20.73
CA GLY A 44 0.62 -7.92 20.72
C GLY A 44 -0.18 -8.43 19.53
N ALA A 45 -1.06 -9.40 19.73
CA ALA A 45 -1.92 -9.96 18.70
C ALA A 45 -3.38 -9.63 18.99
N SER A 46 -4.12 -9.17 17.99
CA SER A 46 -5.57 -8.95 18.15
C SER A 46 -6.37 -9.34 16.93
N GLU A 47 -7.61 -9.75 17.15
CA GLU A 47 -8.58 -10.04 16.10
C GLU A 47 -9.89 -9.32 16.39
N VAL A 48 -10.44 -8.64 15.40
CA VAL A 48 -11.79 -8.07 15.42
C VAL A 48 -12.61 -8.85 14.39
N GLN A 49 -13.64 -9.55 14.85
CA GLN A 49 -14.52 -10.35 14.00
C GLN A 49 -15.48 -9.49 13.16
N GLY A 50 -15.70 -8.24 13.56
CA GLY A 50 -16.50 -7.27 12.82
C GLY A 50 -15.67 -6.17 12.16
N ASN A 51 -16.35 -5.06 11.91
CA ASN A 51 -15.80 -3.83 11.34
C ASN A 51 -15.09 -2.99 12.40
N VAL A 52 -14.13 -2.19 11.95
CA VAL A 52 -13.48 -1.17 12.78
C VAL A 52 -13.69 0.21 12.17
N LYS A 53 -14.45 1.03 12.88
CA LYS A 53 -14.52 2.47 12.65
C LYS A 53 -13.75 3.18 13.75
N ALA A 54 -12.68 3.91 13.40
CA ALA A 54 -11.95 4.67 14.40
C ALA A 54 -11.33 5.95 13.87
N HIS A 55 -11.17 6.98 14.69
CA HIS A 55 -10.39 8.15 14.27
C HIS A 55 -8.88 7.81 14.14
N MET A 56 -8.36 6.96 15.03
CA MET A 56 -6.97 6.51 15.01
C MET A 56 -6.84 5.01 15.31
N VAL A 57 -6.15 4.28 14.44
CA VAL A 57 -5.74 2.89 14.65
C VAL A 57 -4.22 2.82 14.78
N THR A 58 -3.74 2.18 15.83
CA THR A 58 -2.30 1.95 16.05
C THR A 58 -2.03 0.49 16.37
N VAL A 59 -1.24 -0.16 15.53
CA VAL A 59 -0.85 -1.56 15.66
C VAL A 59 0.63 -1.67 15.96
N PHE A 60 0.96 -2.31 17.08
CA PHE A 60 2.30 -2.78 17.41
C PHE A 60 2.23 -4.29 17.61
N GLY A 61 2.62 -5.07 16.59
CA GLY A 61 2.43 -6.52 16.56
C GLY A 61 1.55 -6.95 15.39
N GLU A 62 0.55 -7.77 15.63
CA GLU A 62 -0.34 -8.31 14.59
C GLU A 62 -1.80 -7.97 14.88
N THR A 63 -2.55 -7.58 13.85
CA THR A 63 -3.99 -7.36 13.97
C THR A 63 -4.72 -7.85 12.76
N LYS A 64 -5.82 -8.59 12.98
CA LYS A 64 -6.75 -9.02 11.95
C LYS A 64 -8.10 -8.37 12.16
N ILE A 65 -8.64 -7.77 11.11
CA ILE A 65 -9.99 -7.22 11.04
C ILE A 65 -10.72 -8.06 9.99
N ARG A 66 -11.76 -8.78 10.42
CA ARG A 66 -12.52 -9.68 9.54
C ARG A 66 -13.58 -8.95 8.71
N GLY A 67 -13.97 -7.75 9.13
CA GLY A 67 -14.80 -6.85 8.34
C GLY A 67 -13.98 -5.73 7.70
N ASP A 68 -14.61 -4.56 7.66
CA ASP A 68 -14.11 -3.36 7.00
C ASP A 68 -13.29 -2.51 7.97
N LEU A 69 -12.39 -1.68 7.43
CA LEU A 69 -11.65 -0.68 8.18
C LEU A 69 -11.98 0.73 7.66
N HIS A 70 -12.59 1.57 8.50
CA HIS A 70 -12.78 2.99 8.22
C HIS A 70 -12.03 3.82 9.28
N SER A 71 -11.07 4.64 8.85
CA SER A 71 -10.27 5.45 9.77
C SER A 71 -9.74 6.76 9.19
N GLU A 72 -9.45 7.74 10.03
CA GLU A 72 -8.68 8.92 9.58
C GLU A 72 -7.17 8.64 9.56
N ASN A 73 -6.67 7.90 10.56
CA ASN A 73 -5.24 7.64 10.70
C ASN A 73 -4.97 6.18 11.05
N VAL A 74 -4.12 5.51 10.28
CA VAL A 74 -3.63 4.16 10.57
C VAL A 74 -2.11 4.19 10.68
N LYS A 75 -1.59 3.67 11.80
CA LYS A 75 -0.15 3.48 12.02
C LYS A 75 0.15 2.04 12.41
N VAL A 76 0.95 1.36 11.61
CA VAL A 76 1.32 -0.04 11.83
C VAL A 76 2.82 -0.18 12.00
N ASN A 77 3.25 -0.85 13.07
CA ASN A 77 4.59 -1.40 13.22
C ASN A 77 4.44 -2.91 13.48
N GLY A 78 4.54 -3.71 12.43
CA GLY A 78 4.12 -5.11 12.40
C GLY A 78 3.16 -5.38 11.25
N ASN A 79 2.09 -6.14 11.48
CA ASN A 79 1.18 -6.60 10.45
C ASN A 79 -0.27 -6.20 10.74
N LEU A 80 -0.97 -5.71 9.72
CA LEU A 80 -2.40 -5.47 9.74
C LEU A 80 -3.04 -6.23 8.56
N GLU A 81 -4.04 -7.04 8.84
CA GLU A 81 -4.85 -7.74 7.84
C GLU A 81 -6.29 -7.24 7.96
N VAL A 82 -6.88 -6.81 6.84
CA VAL A 82 -8.29 -6.41 6.73
C VAL A 82 -8.91 -7.30 5.66
N SER A 83 -9.94 -8.07 6.00
CA SER A 83 -10.56 -9.01 5.05
C SER A 83 -11.50 -8.29 4.07
N GLY A 84 -12.14 -7.20 4.48
CA GLY A 84 -12.96 -6.34 3.62
C GLY A 84 -12.19 -5.16 3.01
N PRO A 85 -12.89 -4.10 2.56
CA PRO A 85 -12.27 -2.85 2.13
C PRO A 85 -11.65 -2.06 3.28
N ALA A 86 -10.68 -1.22 2.93
CA ALA A 86 -10.11 -0.21 3.81
C ALA A 86 -10.34 1.19 3.23
N GLU A 87 -10.86 2.11 4.05
CA GLU A 87 -11.00 3.53 3.74
C GLU A 87 -10.24 4.31 4.81
N VAL A 88 -9.05 4.82 4.46
CA VAL A 88 -8.17 5.47 5.43
C VAL A 88 -7.49 6.69 4.84
N LYS A 89 -7.79 7.88 5.39
CA LYS A 89 -7.18 9.12 4.90
C LYS A 89 -5.66 9.09 4.94
N ARG A 90 -5.07 8.77 6.11
CA ARG A 90 -3.61 8.74 6.29
C ARG A 90 -3.13 7.40 6.81
N THR A 91 -2.30 6.74 6.04
CA THR A 91 -1.76 5.41 6.37
C THR A 91 -0.24 5.44 6.43
N LYS A 92 0.32 4.97 7.55
CA LYS A 92 1.77 4.77 7.71
C LYS A 92 2.07 3.37 8.21
N VAL A 93 2.71 2.56 7.39
CA VAL A 93 3.02 1.16 7.70
C VAL A 93 4.52 0.93 7.72
N ARG A 94 5.00 0.27 8.77
CA ARG A 94 6.32 -0.33 8.86
C ARG A 94 6.14 -1.83 9.12
N GLY A 95 6.21 -2.63 8.07
CA GLY A 95 5.85 -4.05 8.10
C GLY A 95 4.90 -4.37 6.95
N MET A 96 3.81 -5.10 7.22
CA MET A 96 2.88 -5.59 6.20
C MET A 96 1.47 -5.03 6.40
N PHE A 97 0.79 -4.71 5.29
CA PHE A 97 -0.64 -4.43 5.27
C PHE A 97 -1.33 -5.24 4.17
N ASP A 98 -2.18 -6.19 4.56
CA ASP A 98 -2.98 -7.02 3.65
C ASP A 98 -4.44 -6.56 3.66
N ILE A 99 -4.99 -6.26 2.48
CA ILE A 99 -6.37 -5.84 2.26
C ILE A 99 -7.05 -6.81 1.30
N GLY A 100 -8.14 -7.43 1.75
CA GLY A 100 -8.88 -8.45 1.01
C GLY A 100 -9.79 -7.93 -0.10
N GLU A 101 -10.04 -6.62 -0.15
CA GLU A 101 -10.78 -5.95 -1.23
C GLU A 101 -10.06 -4.66 -1.69
N ASN A 102 -10.80 -3.54 -1.84
CA ASN A 102 -10.26 -2.24 -2.27
C ASN A 102 -9.65 -1.45 -1.11
N PHE A 103 -8.69 -0.59 -1.42
CA PHE A 103 -8.10 0.36 -0.47
C PHE A 103 -8.17 1.79 -1.02
N THR A 104 -8.87 2.67 -0.31
CA THR A 104 -8.94 4.11 -0.64
C THR A 104 -8.29 4.93 0.47
N GLY A 105 -7.48 5.93 0.11
CA GLY A 105 -6.90 6.88 1.04
C GLY A 105 -6.53 8.23 0.43
N GLU A 106 -5.97 9.13 1.21
CA GLU A 106 -5.39 10.39 0.72
C GLU A 106 -3.86 10.23 0.65
N GLU A 107 -3.21 9.96 1.79
CA GLU A 107 -1.76 9.76 1.92
C GLU A 107 -1.43 8.34 2.39
N ILE A 108 -0.66 7.58 1.61
CA ILE A 108 -0.24 6.21 1.92
C ILE A 108 1.29 6.11 1.90
N ASP A 109 1.91 5.85 3.05
CA ASP A 109 3.37 5.67 3.24
C ASP A 109 3.67 4.27 3.78
N ILE A 110 4.20 3.40 2.92
CA ILE A 110 4.51 2.01 3.25
C ILE A 110 6.02 1.78 3.22
N THR A 111 6.57 1.30 4.32
CA THR A 111 7.91 0.70 4.38
C THR A 111 7.77 -0.78 4.72
N GLY A 112 8.07 -1.66 3.77
CA GLY A 112 7.85 -3.11 3.90
C GLY A 112 7.03 -3.66 2.75
N GLY A 113 5.79 -4.04 2.99
CA GLY A 113 4.91 -4.61 1.97
C GLY A 113 3.45 -4.19 2.10
N ILE A 114 2.76 -4.15 0.96
CA ILE A 114 1.30 -3.98 0.89
C ILE A 114 0.72 -4.93 -0.15
N ASN A 115 -0.37 -5.63 0.22
CA ASN A 115 -1.13 -6.48 -0.68
C ASN A 115 -2.57 -6.00 -0.73
N VAL A 116 -3.10 -5.76 -1.92
CA VAL A 116 -4.49 -5.35 -2.15
C VAL A 116 -5.10 -6.28 -3.19
N LYS A 117 -6.22 -6.91 -2.86
CA LYS A 117 -6.90 -7.85 -3.75
C LYS A 117 -7.78 -7.18 -4.81
N GLY A 118 -8.15 -5.92 -4.61
CA GLY A 118 -8.82 -5.08 -5.62
C GLY A 118 -7.95 -3.91 -6.07
N ASN A 119 -8.57 -2.73 -6.13
CA ASN A 119 -7.93 -1.47 -6.50
C ASN A 119 -7.33 -0.76 -5.29
N LEU A 120 -6.26 0.00 -5.51
CA LEU A 120 -5.75 1.00 -4.58
C LEU A 120 -5.93 2.39 -5.20
N GLU A 121 -6.63 3.29 -4.50
CA GLU A 121 -6.84 4.68 -4.91
C GLU A 121 -6.30 5.64 -3.84
N ALA A 122 -5.47 6.60 -4.24
CA ALA A 122 -4.90 7.60 -3.34
C ALA A 122 -4.65 8.96 -4.00
N GLU A 123 -4.32 9.99 -3.22
CA GLU A 123 -3.72 11.22 -3.77
C GLU A 123 -2.20 11.06 -3.85
N ASP A 124 -1.58 10.60 -2.76
CA ASP A 124 -0.14 10.35 -2.65
C ASP A 124 0.14 8.91 -2.19
N PHE A 125 0.83 8.14 -3.03
CA PHE A 125 1.30 6.79 -2.71
C PHE A 125 2.83 6.74 -2.70
N THR A 126 3.41 6.50 -1.52
CA THR A 126 4.84 6.27 -1.34
C THR A 126 5.09 4.86 -0.81
N LEU A 127 5.93 4.12 -1.52
CA LEU A 127 6.35 2.78 -1.12
C LEU A 127 7.87 2.68 -1.10
N ASN A 128 8.39 2.06 -0.05
CA ASN A 128 9.77 1.61 0.05
C ASN A 128 9.78 0.14 0.46
N GLY A 129 9.74 -0.75 -0.53
CA GLY A 129 9.30 -2.12 -0.31
C GLY A 129 8.89 -2.86 -1.58
N GLY A 130 8.03 -3.86 -1.40
CA GLY A 130 7.34 -4.58 -2.46
C GLY A 130 5.83 -4.42 -2.33
N PHE A 131 5.08 -4.67 -3.40
CA PHE A 131 3.62 -4.64 -3.35
C PHE A 131 2.98 -5.60 -4.34
N THR A 132 1.79 -6.09 -3.99
CA THR A 132 0.91 -6.76 -4.95
C THR A 132 -0.45 -6.08 -4.93
N ILE A 133 -0.85 -5.47 -6.03
CA ILE A 133 -2.19 -4.89 -6.21
C ILE A 133 -2.81 -5.64 -7.38
N THR A 134 -3.94 -6.31 -7.18
CA THR A 134 -4.42 -7.27 -8.19
C THR A 134 -4.94 -6.59 -9.45
N ASP A 135 -5.51 -5.40 -9.33
CA ASP A 135 -6.09 -4.66 -10.43
C ASP A 135 -5.32 -3.36 -10.69
N MET A 136 -5.84 -2.22 -10.21
CA MET A 136 -5.27 -0.90 -10.51
C MET A 136 -4.68 -0.22 -9.27
N LEU A 137 -3.52 0.41 -9.43
CA LEU A 137 -3.00 1.45 -8.54
C LEU A 137 -3.22 2.82 -9.20
N ASN A 138 -4.09 3.64 -8.64
CA ASN A 138 -4.36 4.98 -9.13
C ASN A 138 -4.03 6.04 -8.06
N ALA A 139 -3.11 6.95 -8.35
CA ALA A 139 -2.86 8.10 -7.48
C ALA A 139 -2.27 9.30 -8.22
N GLY A 140 -2.50 10.52 -7.71
CA GLY A 140 -1.91 11.74 -8.27
C GLY A 140 -0.38 11.65 -8.32
N ASN A 141 0.25 11.35 -7.18
CA ASN A 141 1.69 11.11 -7.10
C ASN A 141 1.99 9.68 -6.63
N ILE A 142 2.77 8.96 -7.43
CA ILE A 142 3.24 7.61 -7.14
C ILE A 142 4.77 7.63 -7.05
N ASN A 143 5.31 7.27 -5.90
CA ASN A 143 6.74 7.16 -5.67
C ASN A 143 7.11 5.79 -5.07
N ILE A 144 7.72 4.94 -5.87
CA ILE A 144 8.02 3.55 -5.51
C ILE A 144 9.54 3.35 -5.50
N ILE A 145 10.06 2.97 -4.35
CA ILE A 145 11.44 2.48 -4.18
C ILE A 145 11.38 0.98 -3.98
N LEU A 146 11.67 0.24 -5.05
CA LEU A 146 11.62 -1.22 -5.07
C LEU A 146 12.67 -1.83 -4.12
N ARG A 147 12.25 -2.77 -3.28
CA ARG A 147 13.11 -3.59 -2.42
C ARG A 147 12.66 -5.04 -2.36
N TYR A 148 13.62 -5.93 -2.08
CA TYR A 148 13.41 -7.35 -1.81
C TYR A 148 12.85 -8.13 -3.01
N GLU A 149 11.53 -8.34 -3.03
CA GLU A 149 10.81 -9.24 -3.94
C GLU A 149 10.15 -8.47 -5.09
N HIS A 150 9.51 -9.23 -5.99
CA HIS A 150 8.80 -8.67 -7.14
C HIS A 150 7.56 -7.90 -6.69
N SER A 151 7.34 -6.75 -7.33
CA SER A 151 6.09 -6.01 -7.22
C SER A 151 5.22 -6.30 -8.44
N ASN A 152 3.91 -6.46 -8.24
CA ASN A 152 2.99 -6.76 -9.31
C ASN A 152 1.71 -5.93 -9.23
N VAL A 153 1.29 -5.45 -10.39
CA VAL A 153 0.00 -4.77 -10.60
C VAL A 153 -0.44 -4.95 -12.03
N LYS A 154 -1.73 -4.87 -12.36
CA LYS A 154 -2.13 -4.88 -13.78
C LYS A 154 -1.93 -3.49 -14.38
N GLU A 155 -2.43 -2.47 -13.70
CA GLU A 155 -2.46 -1.10 -14.22
C GLU A 155 -1.98 -0.09 -13.19
N ILE A 156 -1.17 0.87 -13.61
CA ILE A 156 -0.80 2.04 -12.82
C ILE A 156 -1.30 3.28 -13.55
N GLY A 157 -2.08 4.11 -12.85
CA GLY A 157 -2.53 5.42 -13.31
C GLY A 157 -2.06 6.53 -12.36
N GLY A 158 -1.60 7.66 -12.89
CA GLY A 158 -1.28 8.81 -12.06
C GLY A 158 -0.76 10.02 -12.82
N GLU A 159 -0.74 11.20 -12.20
CA GLU A 159 -0.16 12.39 -12.84
C GLU A 159 1.36 12.26 -12.90
N LYS A 160 1.98 11.85 -11.78
CA LYS A 160 3.42 11.64 -11.68
C LYS A 160 3.76 10.26 -11.13
N ILE A 161 4.47 9.48 -11.93
CA ILE A 161 4.85 8.10 -11.59
C ILE A 161 6.37 7.99 -11.58
N THR A 162 6.93 7.73 -10.40
CA THR A 162 8.35 7.45 -10.21
C THR A 162 8.53 6.05 -9.64
N VAL A 163 9.17 5.17 -10.41
CA VAL A 163 9.63 3.86 -9.95
C VAL A 163 11.13 3.83 -10.00
N GLN A 164 11.75 3.63 -8.84
CA GLN A 164 13.19 3.60 -8.66
C GLN A 164 13.61 2.32 -7.97
N LYS A 165 14.85 1.91 -8.20
CA LYS A 165 15.50 0.90 -7.39
C LYS A 165 16.64 1.52 -6.62
N LYS A 166 16.61 1.37 -5.30
CA LYS A 166 17.72 1.82 -4.48
C LYS A 166 18.95 0.95 -4.78
N SER A 167 20.01 1.59 -5.29
CA SER A 167 21.29 0.93 -5.52
C SER A 167 21.80 0.31 -4.21
N SER A 168 21.92 -1.01 -4.17
CA SER A 168 22.52 -1.71 -3.04
C SER A 168 24.03 -1.68 -3.21
N PHE A 169 24.74 -1.00 -2.31
CA PHE A 169 26.21 -0.98 -2.27
C PHE A 169 26.84 -2.36 -1.94
N PHE A 170 26.03 -3.41 -1.79
CA PHE A 170 26.49 -4.78 -1.56
C PHE A 170 26.47 -5.60 -2.86
N PRO A 171 27.64 -5.97 -3.42
CA PRO A 171 27.79 -6.60 -4.74
C PRO A 171 27.26 -8.05 -4.85
N PHE A 172 26.61 -8.60 -3.82
CA PHE A 172 26.16 -9.99 -3.76
C PHE A 172 24.64 -10.18 -3.61
N SER A 173 23.84 -9.10 -3.58
CA SER A 173 22.38 -9.23 -3.51
C SER A 173 21.76 -9.27 -4.91
N LYS A 174 21.70 -10.47 -5.52
CA LYS A 174 20.99 -10.73 -6.78
C LYS A 174 19.46 -10.67 -6.66
N HIS A 175 18.91 -10.50 -5.47
CA HIS A 175 17.47 -10.39 -5.22
C HIS A 175 17.11 -8.91 -5.13
N GLY A 176 16.96 -8.30 -6.30
CA GLY A 176 16.52 -6.93 -6.37
C GLY A 176 15.11 -6.90 -6.94
N GLY A 177 14.18 -6.32 -6.19
CA GLY A 177 12.78 -6.17 -6.61
C GLY A 177 12.65 -5.58 -8.01
N TYR A 178 11.59 -6.00 -8.69
CA TYR A 178 11.28 -5.66 -10.07
C TYR A 178 9.78 -5.43 -10.15
N LEU A 179 9.34 -4.38 -10.85
CA LEU A 179 7.92 -4.12 -11.07
C LEU A 179 7.45 -4.83 -12.33
N HIS A 180 6.36 -5.57 -12.24
CA HIS A 180 5.64 -6.07 -13.39
C HIS A 180 4.25 -5.41 -13.44
N ALA A 181 3.99 -4.71 -14.55
CA ALA A 181 2.70 -4.12 -14.90
C ALA A 181 2.29 -4.55 -16.32
N ASN A 182 1.00 -4.48 -16.65
CA ASN A 182 0.58 -4.55 -18.05
C ASN A 182 0.62 -3.15 -18.66
N ILE A 183 -0.01 -2.18 -17.99
CA ILE A 183 -0.15 -0.80 -18.46
C ILE A 183 0.34 0.16 -17.36
N ILE A 184 1.10 1.16 -17.76
CA ILE A 184 1.45 2.31 -16.91
C ILE A 184 1.09 3.58 -17.69
N GLU A 185 0.17 4.38 -17.17
CA GLU A 185 -0.32 5.60 -17.82
C GLU A 185 -0.24 6.82 -16.88
N GLY A 186 0.28 7.93 -17.38
CA GLY A 186 0.44 9.16 -16.60
C GLY A 186 1.14 10.30 -17.34
N ASP A 187 1.17 11.50 -16.78
CA ASP A 187 1.75 12.66 -17.48
C ASP A 187 3.29 12.64 -17.43
N GLU A 188 3.85 12.45 -16.24
CA GLU A 188 5.30 12.43 -15.98
C GLU A 188 5.73 11.06 -15.46
N ILE A 189 6.42 10.28 -16.29
CA ILE A 189 6.78 8.89 -15.98
C ILE A 189 8.29 8.71 -15.95
N TYR A 190 8.80 8.18 -14.83
CA TYR A 190 10.17 7.68 -14.69
C TYR A 190 10.14 6.25 -14.16
N LEU A 191 10.72 5.31 -14.90
CA LEU A 191 10.72 3.89 -14.54
C LEU A 191 12.13 3.29 -14.53
N GLU A 192 12.47 2.55 -13.47
CA GLU A 192 13.63 1.65 -13.41
C GLU A 192 13.15 0.24 -13.05
N TYR A 193 13.88 -0.79 -13.49
CA TYR A 193 13.60 -2.19 -13.11
C TYR A 193 12.13 -2.58 -13.26
N THR A 194 11.54 -2.20 -14.40
CA THR A 194 10.12 -2.35 -14.68
C THR A 194 9.90 -3.08 -16.00
N LYS A 195 9.00 -4.06 -15.98
CA LYS A 195 8.48 -4.74 -17.17
C LYS A 195 7.04 -4.33 -17.33
N ALA A 196 6.75 -3.76 -18.48
CA ALA A 196 5.41 -3.34 -18.85
C ALA A 196 5.11 -3.68 -20.31
N ASP A 197 3.87 -4.05 -20.60
CA ASP A 197 3.45 -4.24 -21.99
C ASP A 197 3.31 -2.89 -22.69
N VAL A 198 2.72 -1.91 -22.02
CA VAL A 198 2.51 -0.54 -22.52
C VAL A 198 2.86 0.50 -21.46
N VAL A 199 3.60 1.53 -21.85
CA VAL A 199 3.80 2.75 -21.06
C VAL A 199 3.32 3.94 -21.90
N ARG A 200 2.39 4.73 -21.37
CA ARG A 200 1.80 5.89 -22.06
C ARG A 200 1.92 7.16 -21.23
N GLY A 201 2.40 8.25 -21.81
CA GLY A 201 2.41 9.52 -21.09
C GLY A 201 2.83 10.75 -21.89
N ASN A 202 2.86 11.93 -21.26
CA ASN A 202 3.34 13.13 -21.94
C ASN A 202 4.87 13.11 -22.01
N ASN A 203 5.52 12.93 -20.86
CA ASN A 203 6.96 12.87 -20.70
C ASN A 203 7.37 11.53 -20.10
N VAL A 204 7.98 10.67 -20.91
CA VAL A 204 8.35 9.31 -20.53
C VAL A 204 9.87 9.14 -20.50
N THR A 205 10.40 8.78 -19.34
CA THR A 205 11.81 8.40 -19.15
C THR A 205 11.92 6.96 -18.68
N ILE A 206 12.45 6.10 -19.56
CA ILE A 206 12.76 4.71 -19.25
C ILE A 206 14.23 4.64 -18.80
N GLY A 207 14.42 4.42 -17.51
CA GLY A 207 15.69 4.20 -16.85
C GLY A 207 16.22 2.76 -17.01
N PRO A 208 17.29 2.41 -16.30
CA PRO A 208 17.98 1.13 -16.46
C PRO A 208 17.12 -0.09 -16.10
N GLU A 209 17.46 -1.22 -16.72
CA GLU A 209 16.91 -2.56 -16.43
C GLU A 209 15.38 -2.67 -16.65
N CYS A 210 14.83 -1.82 -17.52
CA CYS A 210 13.43 -1.91 -17.95
C CYS A 210 13.26 -2.81 -19.19
N GLU A 211 12.14 -3.52 -19.27
CA GLU A 211 11.69 -4.29 -20.44
C GLU A 211 10.28 -3.84 -20.83
N ILE A 212 10.17 -2.93 -21.81
CA ILE A 212 8.90 -2.35 -22.23
C ILE A 212 8.49 -2.85 -23.61
N GLY A 213 7.23 -3.27 -23.76
CA GLY A 213 6.65 -3.60 -25.06
C GLY A 213 6.55 -2.37 -25.96
N VAL A 214 5.64 -1.46 -25.62
CA VAL A 214 5.38 -0.24 -26.39
C VAL A 214 5.46 0.99 -25.48
N VAL A 215 6.16 2.03 -25.93
CA VAL A 215 6.10 3.37 -25.33
C VAL A 215 5.33 4.31 -26.26
N GLU A 216 4.25 4.89 -25.75
CA GLU A 216 3.45 5.92 -26.42
C GLU A 216 3.65 7.25 -25.70
N TYR A 217 4.10 8.29 -26.41
CA TYR A 217 4.39 9.58 -25.76
C TYR A 217 3.88 10.78 -26.55
N HIS A 218 3.52 11.87 -25.87
CA HIS A 218 3.08 13.12 -26.52
C HIS A 218 4.21 14.16 -26.67
N GLU A 219 4.96 14.45 -25.61
CA GLU A 219 5.94 15.53 -25.58
C GLU A 219 7.39 15.04 -25.69
N SER A 220 7.83 14.16 -24.78
CA SER A 220 9.22 13.69 -24.78
C SER A 220 9.38 12.23 -24.37
N TYR A 221 10.40 11.60 -24.95
CA TYR A 221 10.81 10.23 -24.64
C TYR A 221 12.32 10.15 -24.47
N LYS A 222 12.77 9.47 -23.41
CA LYS A 222 14.17 9.14 -23.14
C LYS A 222 14.30 7.67 -22.75
N ASN A 223 15.36 7.04 -23.22
CA ASN A 223 15.66 5.64 -22.95
C ASN A 223 17.12 5.48 -22.50
N ALA A 224 17.35 4.76 -21.41
CA ALA A 224 18.69 4.38 -20.98
C ALA A 224 19.22 3.19 -21.79
N ASP A 225 20.52 3.14 -22.07
CA ASP A 225 21.15 2.06 -22.85
C ASP A 225 20.96 0.66 -22.22
N GLN A 226 20.77 0.60 -20.89
CA GLN A 226 20.54 -0.65 -20.15
C GLN A 226 19.07 -1.09 -20.11
N SER A 227 18.22 -0.55 -20.99
CA SER A 227 16.81 -0.91 -21.07
C SER A 227 16.43 -1.38 -22.47
N ILE A 228 15.40 -2.23 -22.53
CA ILE A 228 14.89 -2.80 -23.76
C ILE A 228 13.47 -2.26 -23.98
N VAL A 229 13.28 -1.47 -25.04
CA VAL A 229 11.97 -1.01 -25.50
C VAL A 229 11.76 -1.55 -26.91
N LYS A 230 10.71 -2.35 -27.13
CA LYS A 230 10.51 -3.02 -28.44
C LYS A 230 9.99 -2.04 -29.49
N GLU A 231 9.06 -1.17 -29.12
CA GLU A 231 8.49 -0.14 -29.98
C GLU A 231 8.31 1.16 -29.20
N TYR A 232 8.55 2.30 -29.84
CA TYR A 232 8.20 3.60 -29.30
C TYR A 232 7.63 4.48 -30.42
N LYS A 233 6.60 5.26 -30.11
CA LYS A 233 5.96 6.18 -31.06
C LYS A 233 5.41 7.40 -30.35
N GLN A 234 5.47 8.53 -31.06
CA GLN A 234 4.83 9.76 -30.63
C GLN A 234 3.37 9.76 -31.11
N ILE A 235 2.42 10.08 -30.23
CA ILE A 235 0.96 10.10 -30.49
C ILE A 235 0.34 11.48 -30.30
#